data_AF-T1BX55-F1
#
_entry.id   AF-T1BX55-F1
#
_cell.length_a   1.000
_cell.length_b   1.000
_cell.length_c   1.000
_cell.angle_alpha   90.00
_cell.angle_beta   90.00
_cell.angle_gamma   90.00
#
_symmetry.space_group_name_H-M   'P 1'
#
loop_
_entity.id
_entity.type
_entity.pdbx_description
1 polymer ?
#
loop_
_entity_poly.entity_id
_entity_poly.type
_entity_poly.pdbx_seq_one_letter_code
_entity_poly.pdbx_strand_id
1 'polypeptide(L)'
;AITDLEDGHGAVAFASGMAGVAAVLALVPKGAKVVAARDSYTGTRELLLQLEAAGRFEVELIDTTDHDALGRAAAGAAMIWLETLGNPLLSVPDLARGAMVSRQAGALLVSTTPSPRRSCARPLTSVRTWSCTPRPSTSAATMT
;
A
#
# COMPACT_ATOMS: atom_id res chain seq x y z
N ALA A 1 12.86 -11.46 14.61
CA ALA A 1 11.98 -10.51 15.35
C ALA A 1 10.86 -9.97 14.47
N ILE A 2 11.10 -9.06 13.52
CA ILE A 2 10.02 -8.51 12.66
C ILE A 2 9.48 -9.55 11.67
N THR A 3 10.35 -10.35 11.06
CA THR A 3 9.96 -11.47 10.19
C THR A 3 9.02 -12.44 10.89
N ASP A 4 9.35 -12.83 12.13
CA ASP A 4 8.54 -13.75 12.94
C ASP A 4 7.22 -13.13 13.41
N LEU A 5 7.19 -11.81 13.62
CA LEU A 5 5.98 -11.09 14.01
C LEU A 5 4.94 -11.05 12.89
N GLU A 6 5.42 -11.02 11.64
CA GLU A 6 4.63 -10.96 10.42
C GLU A 6 4.38 -12.32 9.78
N ASP A 7 4.90 -13.41 10.38
CA ASP A 7 4.92 -14.76 9.79
C ASP A 7 5.44 -14.73 8.33
N GLY A 8 6.42 -13.87 8.07
CA GLY A 8 6.98 -13.60 6.73
C GLY A 8 8.23 -14.43 6.43
N HIS A 9 8.67 -14.42 5.17
CA HIS A 9 9.89 -15.12 4.74
C HIS A 9 11.18 -14.33 5.02
N GLY A 10 11.07 -13.02 5.22
CA GLY A 10 12.18 -12.10 5.46
C GLY A 10 11.67 -10.69 5.76
N ALA A 11 12.55 -9.82 6.26
CA ALA A 11 12.25 -8.42 6.50
C ALA A 11 13.45 -7.54 6.15
N VAL A 12 13.19 -6.35 5.61
CA VAL A 12 14.21 -5.33 5.30
C VAL A 12 13.82 -4.04 6.01
N ALA A 13 14.78 -3.40 6.66
CA ALA A 13 14.59 -2.12 7.34
C ALA A 13 15.09 -0.96 6.46
N PHE A 14 14.35 0.14 6.45
CA PHE A 14 14.68 1.36 5.72
C PHE A 14 14.77 2.56 6.67
N ALA A 15 15.40 3.64 6.21
CA ALA A 15 15.56 4.87 6.99
C ALA A 15 14.23 5.56 7.33
N SER A 16 13.17 5.33 6.56
CA SER A 16 11.82 5.86 6.80
C SER A 16 10.75 5.00 6.13
N GLY A 17 9.48 5.19 6.50
CA GLY A 17 8.34 4.56 5.82
C GLY A 17 8.30 4.88 4.32
N MET A 18 8.51 6.16 3.95
CA MET A 18 8.53 6.58 2.54
C MET A 18 9.73 6.02 1.76
N ALA A 19 10.87 5.78 2.41
CA ALA A 19 11.98 5.06 1.77
C ALA A 19 11.61 3.60 1.49
N GLY A 20 10.86 2.96 2.39
CA GLY A 20 10.28 1.63 2.14
C GLY A 20 9.27 1.64 0.99
N VAL A 21 8.37 2.62 0.95
CA VAL A 21 7.41 2.80 -0.16
C VAL A 21 8.16 2.93 -1.49
N ALA A 22 9.13 3.84 -1.56
CA ALA A 22 9.92 4.06 -2.77
C ALA A 22 10.67 2.79 -3.21
N ALA A 23 11.25 2.03 -2.27
CA ALA A 23 11.93 0.78 -2.57
C ALA A 23 10.98 -0.29 -3.12
N VAL A 24 9.76 -0.41 -2.60
CA VAL A 24 8.76 -1.35 -3.13
C VAL A 24 8.29 -0.91 -4.52
N LEU A 25 8.01 0.38 -4.72
CA LEU A 25 7.62 0.89 -6.04
C LEU A 25 8.72 0.72 -7.09
N ALA A 26 9.99 0.68 -6.68
CA ALA A 26 11.11 0.40 -7.58
C ALA A 26 11.08 -1.02 -8.19
N LEU A 27 10.37 -1.97 -7.57
CA LEU A 27 10.18 -3.33 -8.08
C LEU A 27 9.25 -3.37 -9.30
N VAL A 28 8.44 -2.33 -9.54
CA VAL A 28 7.50 -2.27 -10.65
C VAL A 28 8.28 -2.13 -11.97
N PRO A 29 8.04 -3.00 -12.98
CA PRO A 29 8.67 -2.86 -14.30
C PRO A 29 8.35 -1.51 -14.96
N LYS A 30 9.23 -1.02 -15.84
CA LYS A 30 8.99 0.25 -16.55
C LYS A 30 7.79 0.12 -17.49
N GLY A 31 6.90 1.12 -17.47
CA GLY A 31 5.68 1.15 -18.28
C GLY A 31 4.60 0.15 -17.85
N ALA A 32 4.79 -0.54 -16.72
CA ALA A 32 3.75 -1.41 -16.17
C ALA A 32 2.62 -0.60 -15.51
N LYS A 33 1.55 -1.28 -15.14
CA LYS A 33 0.41 -0.68 -14.43
C LYS A 33 0.46 -0.93 -12.93
N VAL A 34 0.19 0.10 -12.14
CA VAL A 34 0.02 0.04 -10.69
C VAL A 34 -1.41 0.43 -10.34
N VAL A 35 -2.11 -0.40 -9.58
CA VAL A 35 -3.42 -0.10 -9.03
C VAL A 35 -3.25 0.30 -7.58
N ALA A 36 -3.79 1.44 -7.17
CA ALA A 36 -3.68 1.89 -5.79
C ALA A 36 -5.00 2.42 -5.24
N ALA A 37 -5.22 2.25 -3.95
CA ALA A 37 -6.38 2.80 -3.27
C ALA A 37 -6.31 4.34 -3.23
N ARG A 38 -7.37 5.03 -3.65
CA ARG A 38 -7.45 6.50 -3.71
C ARG A 38 -7.26 7.19 -2.36
N ASP A 39 -7.64 6.49 -1.31
CA ASP A 39 -7.57 6.85 0.11
C ASP A 39 -6.25 6.40 0.78
N SER A 40 -5.25 5.99 0.00
CA SER A 40 -3.91 5.72 0.54
C SER A 40 -3.31 6.99 1.14
N TYR A 41 -2.39 6.81 2.10
CA TYR A 41 -1.59 7.88 2.69
C TYR A 41 -1.12 8.89 1.65
N THR A 42 -1.33 10.17 1.94
CA THR A 42 -1.06 11.27 0.99
C THR A 42 0.34 11.20 0.40
N GLY A 43 1.37 10.93 1.21
CA GLY A 43 2.75 10.84 0.71
C GLY A 43 2.96 9.66 -0.25
N THR A 44 2.29 8.53 -0.04
CA THR A 44 2.30 7.39 -0.96
C THR A 44 1.64 7.75 -2.28
N ARG A 45 0.47 8.40 -2.22
CA ARG A 45 -0.27 8.81 -3.41
C ARG A 45 0.48 9.85 -4.22
N GLU A 46 1.09 10.84 -3.57
CA GLU A 46 1.91 11.84 -4.24
C GLU A 46 3.12 11.21 -4.93
N LEU A 47 3.81 10.27 -4.28
CA LEU A 47 4.94 9.58 -4.88
C LEU A 47 4.53 8.74 -6.10
N LEU A 48 3.40 8.03 -6.02
CA LEU A 48 2.84 7.28 -7.17
C LEU A 48 2.60 8.19 -8.37
N LEU A 49 1.90 9.32 -8.16
CA LEU A 49 1.57 10.28 -9.22
C LEU A 49 2.81 10.99 -9.77
N GLN A 50 3.82 11.27 -8.93
CA GLN A 50 5.10 11.82 -9.38
C GLN A 50 5.86 10.84 -10.28
N LEU A 51 5.88 9.55 -9.92
CA LEU A 51 6.53 8.50 -10.72
C LEU A 51 5.78 8.26 -12.03
N GLU A 52 4.45 8.34 -12.02
CA GLU A 52 3.64 8.31 -13.24
C GLU A 52 3.94 9.50 -14.15
N ALA A 53 3.95 10.73 -13.62
CA ALA A 53 4.28 11.93 -14.37
C ALA A 53 5.71 11.89 -14.95
N ALA A 54 6.63 11.18 -14.29
CA ALA A 54 7.98 10.90 -14.78
C ALA A 54 8.05 9.76 -15.80
N GLY A 55 6.92 9.15 -16.18
CA GLY A 55 6.83 8.08 -17.16
C GLY A 55 7.34 6.72 -16.67
N ARG A 56 7.37 6.49 -15.35
CA ARG A 56 7.92 5.24 -14.79
C ARG A 56 6.97 4.06 -14.94
N PHE A 57 5.67 4.28 -14.76
CA PHE A 57 4.56 3.33 -14.85
C PHE A 57 3.23 4.12 -14.92
N GLU A 58 2.13 3.44 -15.20
CA GLU A 58 0.78 4.02 -15.17
C GLU A 58 0.13 3.73 -13.80
N VAL A 59 -0.66 4.68 -13.28
CA VAL A 59 -1.33 4.57 -11.98
C VAL A 59 -2.85 4.63 -12.17
N GLU A 60 -3.54 3.59 -11.70
CA GLU A 60 -5.00 3.60 -11.61
C GLU A 60 -5.43 3.70 -10.14
N LEU A 61 -6.03 4.86 -9.78
CA LEU A 61 -6.55 5.10 -8.44
C LEU A 61 -8.00 4.63 -8.32
N ILE A 62 -8.21 3.56 -7.55
CA ILE A 62 -9.53 2.96 -7.33
C ILE A 62 -10.15 3.39 -6.00
N ASP A 63 -11.48 3.43 -5.96
CA ASP A 63 -12.23 3.45 -4.71
C ASP A 63 -12.31 2.01 -4.17
N THR A 64 -11.83 1.81 -2.94
CA THR A 64 -11.82 0.48 -2.32
C THR A 64 -13.21 0.04 -1.82
N THR A 65 -14.19 0.95 -1.80
CA THR A 65 -15.59 0.65 -1.46
C THR A 65 -16.39 0.10 -2.64
N ASP A 66 -15.93 0.32 -3.89
CA ASP A 66 -16.44 -0.39 -5.07
C ASP A 66 -15.76 -1.76 -5.16
N HIS A 67 -16.45 -2.79 -4.68
CA HIS A 67 -15.96 -4.16 -4.69
C HIS A 67 -15.53 -4.65 -6.08
N ASP A 68 -16.16 -4.17 -7.16
CA ASP A 68 -15.86 -4.62 -8.51
C ASP A 68 -14.75 -3.78 -9.18
N ALA A 69 -14.49 -2.56 -8.71
CA ALA A 69 -13.41 -1.72 -9.22
C ALA A 69 -12.05 -2.42 -9.14
N LEU A 70 -11.75 -3.07 -8.00
CA LEU A 70 -10.47 -3.76 -7.82
C LEU A 70 -10.28 -4.89 -8.84
N GLY A 71 -11.34 -5.66 -9.13
CA GLY A 71 -11.28 -6.75 -10.11
C GLY A 71 -11.01 -6.24 -11.53
N ARG A 72 -11.69 -5.16 -11.93
CA ARG A 72 -11.49 -4.54 -13.25
C ARG A 72 -10.11 -3.92 -13.38
N ALA A 73 -9.67 -3.17 -12.37
CA ALA A 73 -8.40 -2.47 -12.37
C ALA A 73 -7.20 -3.43 -12.34
N ALA A 74 -7.31 -4.57 -11.67
CA ALA A 74 -6.23 -5.53 -11.54
C ALA A 74 -5.81 -6.21 -12.85
N ALA A 75 -6.67 -6.22 -13.86
CA ALA A 75 -6.30 -6.78 -15.17
C ALA A 75 -5.08 -6.03 -15.74
N GLY A 76 -3.99 -6.77 -15.98
CA GLY A 76 -2.72 -6.21 -16.48
C GLY A 76 -1.90 -5.43 -15.45
N ALA A 77 -2.31 -5.39 -14.19
CA ALA A 77 -1.53 -4.73 -13.13
C ALA A 77 -0.29 -5.55 -12.78
N ALA A 78 0.86 -4.88 -12.63
CA ALA A 78 2.05 -5.49 -12.05
C ALA A 78 2.05 -5.39 -10.52
N MET A 79 1.32 -4.42 -9.97
CA MET A 79 1.23 -4.19 -8.54
C MET A 79 -0.16 -3.68 -8.14
N ILE A 80 -0.64 -4.12 -6.98
CA ILE A 80 -1.82 -3.62 -6.31
C ILE A 80 -1.41 -3.11 -4.92
N TRP A 81 -1.68 -1.84 -4.64
CA TRP A 81 -1.34 -1.16 -3.39
C TRP A 81 -2.58 -0.85 -2.57
N LEU A 82 -2.73 -1.49 -1.41
CA LEU A 82 -3.86 -1.31 -0.50
C LEU A 82 -3.36 -0.88 0.90
N GLU A 83 -4.05 0.03 1.58
CA GLU A 83 -3.74 0.35 2.98
C GLU A 83 -4.73 -0.34 3.90
N THR A 84 -4.25 -1.01 4.95
CA THR A 84 -5.13 -1.71 5.92
C THR A 84 -6.18 -0.81 6.56
N LEU A 85 -5.87 0.48 6.67
CA LEU A 85 -6.78 1.55 7.03
C LEU A 85 -6.46 2.75 6.14
N GLY A 86 -7.33 3.04 5.17
CA GLY A 86 -7.19 4.23 4.32
C GLY A 86 -7.15 5.49 5.18
N ASN A 87 -6.35 6.47 4.78
CA ASN A 87 -6.14 7.71 5.51
C ASN A 87 -6.47 8.87 4.57
N PRO A 88 -7.40 9.80 4.91
CA PRO A 88 -8.01 10.06 6.22
C PRO A 88 -9.34 9.36 6.51
N LEU A 89 -9.89 8.63 5.53
CA LEU A 89 -11.27 8.16 5.56
C LEU A 89 -11.50 6.89 6.39
N LEU A 90 -10.43 6.22 6.85
CA LEU A 90 -10.46 4.97 7.61
C LEU A 90 -11.21 3.82 6.91
N SER A 91 -11.24 3.86 5.59
CA SER A 91 -11.74 2.77 4.75
C SER A 91 -10.94 1.49 4.98
N VAL A 92 -11.66 0.37 5.06
CA VAL A 92 -11.08 -0.95 5.27
C VAL A 92 -11.19 -1.71 3.95
N PRO A 93 -10.12 -1.83 3.15
CA PRO A 93 -10.18 -2.59 1.91
C PRO A 93 -10.30 -4.09 2.20
N ASP A 94 -11.01 -4.80 1.33
CA ASP A 94 -11.08 -6.26 1.35
C ASP A 94 -9.74 -6.86 0.87
N LEU A 95 -8.82 -7.04 1.81
CA LEU A 95 -7.50 -7.63 1.55
C LEU A 95 -7.57 -9.10 1.11
N ALA A 96 -8.62 -9.83 1.46
CA ALA A 96 -8.80 -11.22 1.02
C ALA A 96 -9.14 -11.25 -0.47
N ARG A 97 -10.07 -10.40 -0.90
CA ARG A 97 -10.37 -10.17 -2.32
C ARG A 97 -9.16 -9.63 -3.07
N GLY A 98 -8.43 -8.67 -2.48
CA GLY A 98 -7.19 -8.17 -3.07
C GLY A 98 -6.12 -9.27 -3.27
N ALA A 99 -5.98 -10.20 -2.32
CA ALA A 99 -5.06 -11.33 -2.44
C ALA A 99 -5.50 -12.36 -3.48
N MET A 100 -6.81 -12.54 -3.67
CA MET A 100 -7.33 -13.41 -4.72
C MET A 100 -7.10 -12.79 -6.10
N VAL A 101 -7.50 -11.52 -6.26
CA VAL A 101 -7.43 -10.78 -7.53
C VAL A 101 -5.97 -10.57 -7.97
N SER A 102 -5.08 -10.21 -7.05
CA SER A 102 -3.65 -10.07 -7.36
C SER A 102 -3.05 -11.37 -7.88
N ARG A 103 -3.34 -12.52 -7.26
CA ARG A 103 -2.86 -13.82 -7.74
C ARG A 103 -3.40 -14.17 -9.13
N GLN A 104 -4.68 -13.92 -9.37
CA GLN A 104 -5.29 -14.16 -10.68
C GLN A 104 -4.64 -13.29 -11.78
N ALA A 105 -4.29 -12.05 -11.44
CA ALA A 105 -3.63 -11.12 -12.35
C ALA A 105 -2.10 -11.34 -12.47
N GLY A 106 -1.49 -12.16 -11.61
CA GLY A 106 -0.03 -12.25 -11.50
C GLY A 106 0.62 -10.99 -10.93
N ALA A 107 -0.15 -10.14 -10.24
CA ALA A 107 0.29 -8.88 -9.66
C ALA A 107 0.89 -9.08 -8.26
N LEU A 108 1.83 -8.20 -7.89
CA LEU A 108 2.30 -8.10 -6.52
C LEU A 108 1.29 -7.34 -5.65
N LEU A 109 0.76 -7.97 -4.61
CA LEU A 109 -0.04 -7.28 -3.60
C LEU A 109 0.88 -6.63 -2.55
N VAL A 110 0.72 -5.33 -2.34
CA VAL A 110 1.36 -4.58 -1.27
C VAL A 110 0.29 -4.08 -0.32
N SER A 111 0.47 -4.35 0.98
CA SER A 111 -0.40 -3.82 2.02
C SER A 111 0.38 -3.00 3.04
N THR A 112 -0.06 -1.77 3.31
CA THR A 112 0.59 -0.91 4.33
C THR A 112 -0.15 -1.00 5.66
N THR A 113 0.61 -0.99 6.76
CA THR A 113 0.08 -0.92 8.14
C THR A 113 0.83 0.16 8.92
N PRO A 114 0.15 0.93 9.80
CA PRO A 114 0.82 1.95 10.63
C PRO A 114 1.79 1.38 11.66
N SER A 115 1.65 0.11 12.02
CA SER A 115 2.47 -0.55 13.04
C SER A 115 2.58 -2.05 12.73
N PRO A 116 3.71 -2.71 13.05
CA PRO A 116 3.88 -4.16 12.91
C PRO A 116 3.15 -4.97 13.99
N ARG A 117 2.24 -4.37 14.78
CA ARG A 117 1.39 -5.17 15.68
C ARG A 117 0.55 -6.12 14.83
N ARG A 118 0.51 -7.41 15.20
CA ARG A 118 -0.31 -8.46 14.57
C ARG A 118 -1.67 -7.88 14.16
N SER A 119 -1.85 -7.64 12.87
CA SER A 119 -3.08 -7.10 12.31
C SER A 119 -4.02 -8.25 11.97
N CYS A 120 -5.33 -8.03 12.13
CA CYS A 120 -6.34 -9.08 12.02
C CYS A 120 -6.57 -9.60 10.58
N ALA A 121 -5.89 -9.07 9.56
CA ALA A 121 -6.13 -9.41 8.16
C ALA A 121 -4.91 -10.07 7.51
N ARG A 122 -5.09 -11.31 7.01
CA ARG A 122 -4.03 -12.17 6.44
C ARG A 122 -4.17 -12.33 4.91
N PRO A 123 -3.41 -11.60 4.08
CA PRO A 123 -3.15 -11.99 2.70
C PRO A 123 -1.94 -12.93 2.62
N LEU A 124 -2.13 -14.13 2.07
CA LEU A 124 -1.13 -15.21 2.02
C LEU A 124 0.01 -15.02 0.97
N THR A 125 0.05 -13.89 0.24
CA THR A 125 1.10 -13.58 -0.76
C THR A 125 1.18 -12.06 -0.94
N SER A 126 1.95 -11.36 -0.10
CA SER A 126 1.99 -9.90 -0.12
C SER A 126 3.26 -9.31 0.52
N VAL A 127 3.71 -8.16 0.03
CA VAL A 127 4.71 -7.32 0.72
C VAL A 127 3.99 -6.44 1.73
N ARG A 128 4.52 -6.38 2.98
CA ARG A 128 4.03 -5.48 4.03
C ARG A 128 5.04 -4.37 4.29
N THR A 129 4.57 -3.14 4.35
CA THR A 129 5.38 -1.96 4.69
C THR A 129 4.77 -1.20 5.85
N TRP A 130 5.62 -0.70 6.74
CA TRP A 130 5.24 0.11 7.89
C TRP A 130 6.15 1.34 8.03
N SER A 131 5.65 2.34 8.74
CA SER A 131 6.46 3.49 9.18
C SER A 131 6.69 3.40 10.68
N CYS A 132 7.95 3.42 11.11
CA CYS A 132 8.29 3.52 12.54
C CYS A 132 8.33 4.97 13.04
N THR A 133 8.11 5.95 12.17
CA THR A 133 8.12 7.37 12.55
C THR A 133 6.85 7.71 13.32
N PRO A 134 6.92 8.27 14.55
CA PRO A 134 5.74 8.73 15.25
C PRO A 134 4.98 9.74 14.39
N ARG A 135 3.64 9.68 14.37
CA ARG A 135 2.88 10.80 13.81
C ARG A 135 3.17 12.03 14.67
N PRO A 136 3.39 13.22 14.09
CA PRO A 136 3.35 14.44 14.87
C PRO A 136 1.98 14.52 15.55
N SER A 137 1.95 14.62 16.88
CA SER A 137 0.72 14.83 17.62
C SER A 137 0.17 16.21 17.26
N THR A 138 -0.99 16.27 16.63
CA THR A 138 -1.76 17.51 16.51
C THR A 138 -2.33 17.86 17.89
N SER A 139 -1.47 18.35 18.78
CA SER A 139 -1.91 19.17 19.91
C SER A 139 -1.82 20.62 19.45
N ALA A 140 -2.84 21.07 18.72
CA ALA A 140 -3.11 22.48 18.61
C ALA A 140 -3.64 22.91 19.98
N ALA A 141 -2.74 23.35 20.85
CA ALA A 141 -3.09 24.02 22.08
C ALA A 141 -3.84 25.30 21.72
N THR A 142 -5.12 25.33 22.08
CA THR A 142 -5.88 26.55 22.31
C THR A 142 -5.08 27.45 23.26
N MET A 143 -4.55 28.57 22.77
CA MET A 143 -4.16 29.68 23.62
C MET A 143 -5.18 30.79 23.41
N THR A 144 -5.95 31.02 24.47
CA THR A 144 -6.74 32.23 24.73
C THR A 144 -5.80 33.41 24.99
#